data_AF-A0A2N1TRJ6-F1
#
_entry.id   AF-A0A2N1TRJ6-F1
#
_cell.length_a   1.000
_cell.length_b   1.000
_cell.length_c   1.000
_cell.angle_alpha   90.00
_cell.angle_beta   90.00
_cell.angle_gamma   90.00
#
_symmetry.space_group_name_H-M   'P 1'
#
loop_
_entity.id
_entity.type
_entity.pdbx_description
1 polymer ?
#
loop_
_entity_poly.entity_id
_entity_poly.type
_entity_poly.pdbx_seq_one_letter_code
_entity_poly.pdbx_strand_id
1 'polypeptide(L)'
;MTGLPACLKSGNQEKSGLCWRSVTSHRRITMVEQNLRELLLPVLDLDSVDEIGPDSSLVSDLGADSIDFVEIVYLVEKNFGVVLKTSQIIVAGTDPDDLFADERLTVAGAALITKNLKAETGRYREGMTRVELFRVLTVRDLARVIELKMAEKA
;
A
#
# COMPACT_ATOMS: atom_id res chain seq x y z
N MET A 1 38.17 33.21 24.13
CA MET A 1 38.11 32.85 22.69
C MET A 1 38.68 31.45 22.57
N THR A 2 37.84 30.56 22.04
CA THR A 2 37.76 29.14 22.32
C THR A 2 38.89 28.34 21.70
N GLY A 3 39.61 27.59 22.52
CA GLY A 3 40.62 26.64 22.10
C GLY A 3 40.00 25.44 21.37
N LEU A 4 40.60 25.07 20.23
CA LEU A 4 40.53 23.72 19.71
C LEU A 4 41.34 22.80 20.64
N PRO A 5 40.95 21.52 20.78
CA PRO A 5 41.93 20.48 21.01
C PRO A 5 41.91 19.44 19.89
N ALA A 6 43.12 19.12 19.48
CA ALA A 6 43.49 18.15 18.47
C ALA A 6 43.06 16.72 18.81
N CYS A 7 42.72 15.95 17.77
CA CYS A 7 42.51 14.52 17.85
C CYS A 7 43.83 13.80 18.22
N LEU A 8 43.95 13.35 19.47
CA LEU A 8 44.93 12.33 19.86
C LEU A 8 44.31 10.95 19.65
N LYS A 9 44.93 10.13 18.80
CA LYS A 9 44.62 8.70 18.64
C LYS A 9 45.21 7.92 19.82
N SER A 10 44.43 7.07 20.46
CA SER A 10 44.91 5.75 20.93
C SER A 10 43.75 4.83 21.27
N GLY A 11 43.75 3.65 20.66
CA GLY A 11 43.44 2.40 21.36
C GLY A 11 41.97 2.06 21.65
N ASN A 12 41.28 1.57 20.61
CA ASN A 12 40.44 0.37 20.66
C ASN A 12 39.24 0.31 21.64
N GLN A 13 38.10 0.87 21.21
CA GLN A 13 36.76 0.26 21.24
C GLN A 13 35.84 1.22 20.48
N GLU A 14 35.60 0.96 19.20
CA GLU A 14 34.86 1.89 18.33
C GLU A 14 33.59 1.24 17.75
N LYS A 15 32.45 1.67 18.32
CA LYS A 15 31.19 2.04 17.65
C LYS A 15 30.37 0.87 17.06
N SER A 16 29.10 0.73 17.41
CA SER A 16 28.07 1.64 16.91
C SER A 16 26.79 1.64 17.75
N GLY A 17 26.64 2.69 18.55
CA GLY A 17 25.32 3.30 18.72
C GLY A 17 25.00 4.02 17.42
N LEU A 18 24.20 3.40 16.55
CA LEU A 18 23.56 4.10 15.44
C LEU A 18 22.05 3.96 15.57
N CYS A 19 21.46 5.08 15.95
CA CYS A 19 20.13 5.57 15.60
C CYS A 19 19.64 4.96 14.29
N TRP A 20 18.77 3.93 14.37
CA TRP A 20 17.99 3.55 13.20
C TRP A 20 16.82 4.54 13.14
N ARG A 21 16.92 5.38 12.12
CA ARG A 21 15.97 6.43 11.76
C ARG A 21 14.57 5.84 11.67
N SER A 22 13.70 6.21 12.59
CA SER A 22 12.26 6.18 12.38
C SER A 22 11.93 7.16 11.26
N VAL A 23 11.95 6.69 10.01
CA VAL A 23 11.25 7.38 8.93
C VAL A 23 9.77 7.04 9.08
N THR A 24 9.14 7.46 10.17
CA THR A 24 7.69 7.57 10.21
C THR A 24 7.34 8.81 9.39
N SER A 25 7.21 8.59 8.08
CA SER A 25 6.48 9.52 7.24
C SER A 25 5.07 9.59 7.81
N HIS A 26 4.78 10.61 8.62
CA HIS A 26 3.46 10.86 9.20
C HIS A 26 2.52 11.33 8.08
N ARG A 27 2.22 10.43 7.15
CA ARG A 27 1.21 10.66 6.14
C ARG A 27 -0.15 10.51 6.82
N ARG A 28 -0.95 11.59 6.80
CA ARG A 28 -2.30 11.60 7.37
C ARG A 28 -3.16 10.53 6.70
N ILE A 29 -3.89 9.78 7.52
CA ILE A 29 -4.96 8.88 7.09
C ILE A 29 -6.07 9.73 6.46
N THR A 30 -6.60 9.30 5.32
CA THR A 30 -7.70 9.98 4.63
C THR A 30 -9.05 9.51 5.17
N MET A 31 -10.12 10.28 4.95
CA MET A 31 -11.47 9.86 5.34
C MET A 31 -11.90 8.56 4.63
N VAL A 32 -11.48 8.37 3.38
CA VAL A 32 -11.73 7.13 2.64
C VAL A 32 -11.02 5.95 3.29
N GLU A 33 -9.76 6.12 3.69
CA GLU A 33 -9.00 5.08 4.39
C GLU A 33 -9.62 4.75 5.76
N GLN A 34 -10.09 5.74 6.52
CA GLN A 34 -10.79 5.52 7.80
C GLN A 34 -12.06 4.70 7.60
N ASN A 35 -12.94 5.13 6.70
CA ASN A 35 -14.19 4.43 6.42
C ASN A 35 -13.93 3.02 5.86
N LEU A 36 -12.91 2.85 5.01
CA LEU A 36 -12.54 1.54 4.48
C LEU A 36 -12.13 0.59 5.61
N ARG A 37 -11.34 1.05 6.59
CA ARG A 37 -10.94 0.20 7.73
C ARG A 37 -12.14 -0.30 8.53
N GLU A 38 -13.14 0.56 8.76
CA GLU A 38 -14.39 0.15 9.42
C GLU A 38 -15.16 -0.89 8.62
N LEU A 39 -15.20 -0.77 7.28
CA LEU A 39 -15.86 -1.74 6.40
C LEU A 39 -15.14 -3.09 6.36
N LEU A 40 -13.82 -3.13 6.60
CA LEU A 40 -13.04 -4.36 6.56
C LEU A 40 -13.22 -5.22 7.82
N LEU A 41 -13.60 -4.64 8.98
CA LEU A 41 -13.78 -5.38 10.22
C LEU A 41 -14.71 -6.61 10.09
N PRO A 42 -15.97 -6.46 9.63
CA PRO A 42 -16.87 -7.60 9.52
C PRO A 42 -16.48 -8.58 8.41
N VAL A 43 -15.76 -8.12 7.37
CA VAL A 43 -15.34 -8.97 6.25
C VAL A 43 -14.21 -9.88 6.67
N LEU A 44 -13.25 -9.34 7.41
CA LEU A 44 -12.01 -10.04 7.78
C LEU A 44 -12.06 -10.62 9.20
N ASP A 45 -13.23 -10.61 9.84
CA ASP A 45 -13.45 -11.09 11.21
C ASP A 45 -12.47 -10.48 12.23
N LEU A 46 -12.32 -9.15 12.18
CA LEU A 46 -11.43 -8.38 13.06
C LEU A 46 -12.22 -7.60 14.10
N ASP A 47 -11.68 -7.50 15.32
CA ASP A 47 -12.36 -6.89 16.47
C ASP A 47 -12.19 -5.37 16.53
N SER A 48 -11.04 -4.83 16.11
CA SER A 48 -10.72 -3.41 16.22
C SER A 48 -10.08 -2.82 14.97
N VAL A 49 -10.47 -1.59 14.63
CA VAL A 49 -9.84 -0.82 13.54
C VAL A 49 -8.35 -0.64 13.76
N ASP A 50 -7.87 -0.66 15.01
CA ASP A 50 -6.45 -0.50 15.35
C ASP A 50 -5.57 -1.66 14.87
N GLU A 51 -6.17 -2.82 14.59
CA GLU A 51 -5.49 -3.98 14.01
C GLU A 51 -5.20 -3.81 12.51
N ILE A 52 -5.90 -2.86 11.87
CA ILE A 52 -5.80 -2.60 10.43
C ILE A 52 -4.83 -1.44 10.19
N GLY A 53 -3.55 -1.76 9.96
CA GLY A 53 -2.54 -0.78 9.60
C GLY A 53 -2.74 -0.23 8.17
N PRO A 54 -2.33 1.03 7.90
CA PRO A 54 -2.42 1.59 6.55
C PRO A 54 -1.58 0.80 5.54
N ASP A 55 -0.39 0.40 5.94
CA ASP A 55 0.57 -0.33 5.12
C ASP A 55 0.44 -1.86 5.28
N SER A 56 -0.59 -2.33 6.01
CA SER A 56 -0.91 -3.75 6.12
C SER A 56 -1.40 -4.30 4.77
N SER A 57 -0.81 -5.39 4.32
CA SER A 57 -1.29 -6.16 3.17
C SER A 57 -2.65 -6.78 3.48
N LEU A 58 -3.63 -6.54 2.61
CA LEU A 58 -4.96 -7.15 2.73
C LEU A 58 -4.86 -8.68 2.77
N VAL A 59 -3.95 -9.25 1.98
CA VAL A 59 -3.79 -10.71 1.88
C VAL A 59 -2.76 -11.24 2.88
N SER A 60 -1.55 -10.68 2.87
CA SER A 60 -0.43 -11.25 3.63
C SER A 60 -0.47 -10.96 5.12
N ASP A 61 -1.05 -9.82 5.52
CA ASP A 61 -1.10 -9.42 6.93
C ASP A 61 -2.50 -9.60 7.52
N LEU A 62 -3.55 -9.28 6.76
CA LEU A 62 -4.94 -9.33 7.22
C LEU A 62 -5.70 -10.59 6.79
N GLY A 63 -5.08 -11.47 6.01
CA GLY A 63 -5.62 -12.79 5.69
C GLY A 63 -6.74 -12.82 4.66
N ALA A 64 -7.01 -11.73 3.95
CA ALA A 64 -8.07 -11.69 2.94
C ALA A 64 -7.83 -12.72 1.82
N ASP A 65 -8.86 -13.50 1.50
CA ASP A 65 -8.89 -14.45 0.41
C ASP A 65 -9.65 -13.91 -0.82
N SER A 66 -9.76 -14.74 -1.87
CA SER A 66 -10.44 -14.34 -3.11
C SER A 66 -11.93 -14.06 -2.96
N ILE A 67 -12.60 -14.70 -1.99
CA ILE A 67 -14.03 -14.53 -1.71
C ILE A 67 -14.23 -13.21 -0.98
N ASP A 68 -13.35 -12.87 -0.03
CA ASP A 68 -13.41 -11.60 0.69
C ASP A 68 -13.37 -10.41 -0.25
N PHE A 69 -12.54 -10.46 -1.32
CA PHE A 69 -12.50 -9.39 -2.32
C PHE A 69 -13.84 -9.15 -3.03
N VAL A 70 -14.70 -10.16 -3.16
CA VAL A 70 -16.04 -9.98 -3.75
C VAL A 70 -16.91 -9.14 -2.81
N GLU A 71 -16.85 -9.42 -1.51
CA GLU A 71 -17.59 -8.65 -0.50
C GLU A 71 -17.02 -7.25 -0.29
N ILE A 72 -15.69 -7.10 -0.24
CA ILE A 72 -15.01 -5.80 -0.15
C ILE A 72 -15.43 -4.91 -1.30
N VAL A 73 -15.40 -5.42 -2.54
CA VAL A 73 -15.84 -4.66 -3.72
C VAL A 73 -17.29 -4.23 -3.55
N TYR A 74 -18.18 -5.15 -3.19
CA TYR A 74 -19.60 -4.84 -3.00
C TYR A 74 -19.84 -3.74 -1.95
N LEU A 75 -19.17 -3.83 -0.79
CA LEU A 75 -19.26 -2.83 0.27
C LEU A 75 -18.68 -1.49 -0.19
N VAL A 76 -17.57 -1.49 -0.91
CA VAL A 76 -16.96 -0.27 -1.45
C VAL A 76 -17.89 0.42 -2.44
N GLU A 77 -18.47 -0.31 -3.40
CA GLU A 77 -19.40 0.26 -4.37
C GLU A 77 -20.62 0.88 -3.67
N LYS A 78 -21.18 0.18 -2.67
CA LYS A 78 -22.33 0.63 -1.90
C LYS A 78 -22.06 1.88 -1.06
N ASN A 79 -20.89 1.96 -0.41
CA ASN A 79 -20.57 3.04 0.54
C ASN A 79 -19.94 4.28 -0.12
N PHE A 80 -19.16 4.10 -1.19
CA PHE A 80 -18.46 5.20 -1.87
C PHE A 80 -19.11 5.59 -3.21
N GLY A 81 -20.10 4.82 -3.68
CA GLY A 81 -20.82 5.11 -4.92
C GLY A 81 -19.95 4.99 -6.17
N VAL A 82 -18.89 4.18 -6.12
CA VAL A 82 -18.00 3.88 -7.25
C VAL A 82 -18.35 2.53 -7.88
N VAL A 83 -17.80 2.23 -9.05
CA VAL A 83 -17.84 0.89 -9.66
C VAL A 83 -16.42 0.38 -9.74
N LEU A 84 -16.16 -0.81 -9.19
CA LEU A 84 -14.83 -1.39 -9.11
C LEU A 84 -14.87 -2.89 -9.40
N LYS A 85 -13.96 -3.37 -10.24
CA LYS A 85 -13.73 -4.81 -10.42
C LYS A 85 -12.52 -5.24 -9.63
N THR A 86 -12.52 -6.47 -9.13
CA THR A 86 -11.36 -7.09 -8.45
C THR A 86 -10.09 -7.03 -9.29
N SER A 87 -10.21 -7.19 -10.62
CA SER A 87 -9.08 -7.06 -11.55
C SER A 87 -8.50 -5.64 -11.63
N GLN A 88 -9.30 -4.61 -11.36
CA GLN A 88 -8.88 -3.20 -11.39
C GLN A 88 -8.18 -2.79 -10.09
N ILE A 89 -8.48 -3.45 -8.97
CA ILE A 89 -7.86 -3.14 -7.67
C ILE A 89 -6.34 -3.29 -7.75
N ILE A 90 -5.86 -4.40 -8.31
CA ILE A 90 -4.42 -4.69 -8.43
C ILE A 90 -3.67 -3.83 -9.45
N VAL A 91 -4.40 -3.06 -10.27
CA VAL A 91 -3.84 -2.16 -11.28
C VAL A 91 -4.20 -0.70 -11.02
N ALA A 92 -4.36 -0.33 -9.75
CA ALA A 92 -4.61 1.04 -9.35
C ALA A 92 -5.87 1.68 -10.00
N GLY A 93 -6.91 0.88 -10.23
CA GLY A 93 -8.19 1.33 -10.81
C GLY A 93 -8.22 1.47 -12.34
N THR A 94 -7.13 1.17 -13.05
CA THR A 94 -7.08 1.29 -14.52
C THR A 94 -7.52 0.01 -15.22
N ASP A 95 -7.58 0.03 -16.55
CA ASP A 95 -7.78 -1.19 -17.34
C ASP A 95 -6.51 -2.07 -17.26
N PRO A 96 -6.63 -3.37 -16.91
CA PRO A 96 -5.48 -4.25 -16.81
C PRO A 96 -4.87 -4.65 -18.16
N ASP A 97 -5.61 -4.59 -19.27
CA ASP A 97 -5.18 -5.25 -20.53
C ASP A 97 -3.89 -4.66 -21.10
N ASP A 98 -3.62 -3.38 -20.86
CA ASP A 98 -2.41 -2.68 -21.34
C ASP A 98 -1.19 -2.82 -20.41
N LEU A 99 -1.36 -3.42 -19.21
CA LEU A 99 -0.32 -3.42 -18.18
C LEU A 99 0.46 -4.71 -18.09
N PHE A 100 -0.06 -5.79 -18.68
CA PHE A 100 0.55 -7.12 -18.63
C PHE A 100 0.96 -7.60 -20.02
N ALA A 101 2.12 -8.25 -20.10
CA ALA A 101 2.57 -9.04 -21.25
C ALA A 101 2.89 -10.45 -20.73
N ASP A 102 2.39 -11.49 -21.40
CA ASP A 102 2.55 -12.89 -20.98
C ASP A 102 2.19 -13.13 -19.50
N GLU A 103 1.04 -12.56 -19.08
CA GLU A 103 0.52 -12.60 -17.70
C GLU A 103 1.41 -11.95 -16.63
N ARG A 104 2.46 -11.24 -17.05
CA ARG A 104 3.42 -10.57 -16.17
C ARG A 104 3.37 -9.07 -16.34
N LEU A 105 3.53 -8.36 -15.22
CA LEU A 105 3.49 -6.91 -15.20
C LEU A 105 4.66 -6.34 -16.01
N THR A 106 4.36 -5.40 -16.90
CA THR A 106 5.37 -4.69 -17.70
C THR A 106 6.06 -3.60 -16.87
N VAL A 107 7.21 -3.10 -17.34
CA VAL A 107 7.90 -1.93 -16.74
C VAL A 107 6.96 -0.73 -16.68
N ALA A 108 6.22 -0.46 -17.77
CA ALA A 108 5.26 0.64 -17.84
C ALA A 108 4.11 0.45 -16.84
N GLY A 109 3.59 -0.78 -16.71
CA GLY A 109 2.57 -1.12 -15.73
C GLY A 109 3.02 -0.91 -14.29
N ALA A 110 4.22 -1.39 -13.95
CA ALA A 110 4.81 -1.18 -12.63
C ALA A 110 4.98 0.32 -12.29
N ALA A 111 5.46 1.12 -13.25
CA ALA A 111 5.60 2.56 -13.09
C ALA A 111 4.24 3.25 -12.91
N LEU A 112 3.22 2.85 -13.68
CA LEU A 112 1.87 3.42 -13.59
C LEU A 112 1.21 3.12 -12.24
N ILE A 113 1.24 1.85 -11.80
CA ILE A 113 0.68 1.43 -10.51
C ILE A 113 1.38 2.19 -9.38
N THR A 114 2.71 2.23 -9.39
CA THR A 114 3.49 2.95 -8.37
C THR A 114 3.11 4.43 -8.31
N LYS A 115 2.95 5.08 -9.47
CA LYS A 115 2.54 6.49 -9.58
C LYS A 115 1.12 6.72 -9.04
N ASN A 116 0.14 5.93 -9.49
CA ASN A 116 -1.26 6.11 -9.14
C ASN A 116 -1.50 5.85 -7.65
N LEU A 117 -0.90 4.79 -7.11
CA LEU A 117 -1.00 4.44 -5.69
C LEU A 117 -0.08 5.29 -4.80
N LYS A 118 0.78 6.14 -5.39
CA LYS A 118 1.83 6.87 -4.66
C LYS A 118 2.61 5.93 -3.74
N ALA A 119 2.87 4.72 -4.23
CA ALA A 119 3.50 3.64 -3.50
C ALA A 119 5.01 3.85 -3.42
N GLU A 120 5.66 3.13 -2.50
CA GLU A 120 7.12 3.13 -2.39
C GLU A 120 7.75 2.57 -3.66
N THR A 121 8.82 3.24 -4.12
CA THR A 121 9.55 2.81 -5.31
C THR A 121 10.07 1.38 -5.12
N GLY A 122 9.78 0.52 -6.09
CA GLY A 122 10.24 -0.87 -6.11
C GLY A 122 9.26 -1.89 -5.53
N ARG A 123 8.15 -1.47 -4.90
CA ARG A 123 7.11 -2.41 -4.42
C ARG A 123 6.44 -3.17 -5.57
N TYR A 124 6.05 -2.44 -6.60
CA TYR A 124 5.52 -2.99 -7.85
C TYR A 124 6.64 -3.02 -8.87
N ARG A 125 6.94 -4.20 -9.40
CA ARG A 125 8.09 -4.43 -10.28
C ARG A 125 7.71 -5.25 -11.50
N GLU A 126 8.48 -5.04 -12.57
CA GLU A 126 8.37 -5.85 -13.79
C GLU A 126 8.43 -7.35 -13.45
N GLY A 127 7.66 -8.14 -14.18
CA GLY A 127 7.63 -9.59 -14.05
C GLY A 127 6.65 -10.11 -12.99
N MET A 128 6.10 -9.24 -12.13
CA MET A 128 5.10 -9.65 -11.13
C MET A 128 3.85 -10.24 -11.77
N THR A 129 3.40 -11.35 -11.22
CA THR A 129 2.11 -11.97 -11.53
C THR A 129 0.97 -11.25 -10.81
N ARG A 130 -0.27 -11.43 -11.27
CA ARG A 130 -1.47 -10.90 -10.58
C ARG A 130 -1.57 -11.36 -9.12
N VAL A 131 -1.20 -12.61 -8.84
CA VAL A 131 -1.18 -13.17 -7.48
C VAL A 131 -0.17 -12.43 -6.60
N GLU A 132 1.04 -12.16 -7.11
CA GLU A 132 2.03 -11.37 -6.38
C GLU A 132 1.55 -9.94 -6.13
N LEU A 133 0.82 -9.34 -7.07
CA LEU A 133 0.22 -8.01 -6.88
C LEU A 133 -0.83 -8.00 -5.77
N PHE A 134 -1.72 -9.00 -5.72
CA PHE A 134 -2.68 -9.15 -4.62
C PHE A 134 -1.99 -9.28 -3.26
N ARG A 135 -0.88 -10.02 -3.19
CA ARG A 135 -0.14 -10.22 -1.93
C ARG A 135 0.52 -8.96 -1.38
N VAL A 136 0.85 -7.99 -2.23
CA VAL A 136 1.50 -6.74 -1.79
C VAL A 136 0.53 -5.56 -1.72
N LEU A 137 -0.75 -5.78 -2.01
CA LEU A 137 -1.78 -4.74 -2.00
C LEU A 137 -2.14 -4.38 -0.55
N THR A 138 -1.90 -3.12 -0.19
CA THR A 138 -2.18 -2.62 1.17
C THR A 138 -3.58 -2.00 1.28
N VAL A 139 -4.08 -1.87 2.51
CA VAL A 139 -5.34 -1.16 2.83
C VAL A 139 -5.33 0.25 2.22
N ARG A 140 -4.21 0.95 2.38
CA ARG A 140 -3.98 2.28 1.82
C ARG A 140 -3.98 2.31 0.30
N ASP A 141 -3.48 1.27 -0.36
CA ASP A 141 -3.52 1.18 -1.82
C ASP A 141 -4.97 1.05 -2.30
N LEU A 142 -5.78 0.20 -1.65
CA LEU A 142 -7.21 0.09 -1.95
C LEU A 142 -7.94 1.41 -1.69
N ALA A 143 -7.67 2.10 -0.58
CA ALA A 143 -8.26 3.42 -0.32
C ALA A 143 -7.96 4.42 -1.46
N ARG A 144 -6.74 4.39 -2.01
CA ARG A 144 -6.35 5.26 -3.14
C ARG A 144 -7.04 4.88 -4.44
N VAL A 145 -7.25 3.59 -4.69
CA VAL A 145 -8.06 3.13 -5.83
C VAL A 145 -9.47 3.68 -5.75
N ILE A 146 -10.07 3.66 -4.56
CA ILE A 146 -11.41 4.21 -4.32
C ILE A 146 -11.40 5.72 -4.57
N GLU A 147 -10.43 6.46 -4.02
CA GLU A 147 -10.28 7.90 -4.23
C GLU A 147 -10.16 8.26 -5.73
N LEU A 148 -9.37 7.49 -6.49
CA LEU A 148 -9.23 7.67 -7.94
C LEU A 148 -10.57 7.47 -8.66
N LYS A 149 -11.32 6.43 -8.30
CA LYS A 149 -12.64 6.17 -8.89
C LYS A 149 -13.69 7.21 -8.53
N MET A 150 -13.65 7.73 -7.30
CA MET A 150 -14.52 8.83 -6.89
C MET A 150 -14.23 10.09 -7.71
N ALA A 151 -12.96 10.36 -8.02
CA ALA A 151 -12.55 11.50 -8.84
C ALA A 151 -12.91 11.36 -10.33
N GLU A 152 -12.96 10.14 -10.88
CA GLU A 152 -13.42 9.90 -12.26
C GLU A 152 -14.92 10.13 -12.46
N LYS A 153 -15.72 10.01 -11.39
CA LYS A 153 -17.18 10.19 -11.41
C LYS A 153 -17.63 11.65 -11.18
N ALA A 154 -16.74 12.49 -10.64
CA ALA A 154 -17.00 13.89 -10.32
C ALA A 154 -16.91 14.80 -11.56
#